data_AF-Q92PW2-F1
#
_entry.id   AF-Q92PW2-F1
#
_cell.length_a   1.000
_cell.length_b   1.000
_cell.length_c   1.000
_cell.angle_alpha   90.00
_cell.angle_beta   90.00
_cell.angle_gamma   90.00
#
_symmetry.space_group_name_H-M   'P 1'
#
loop_
_entity.id
_entity.type
_entity.pdbx_description
1 polymer ?
#
loop_
_entity_poly.entity_id
_entity_poly.type
_entity_poly.pdbx_seq_one_letter_code
_entity_poly.pdbx_strand_id
1 'polypeptide(L)'
;MDIPWGYIQRHFDWLGHVVEGVFIAAVVALLFMVIAPRRLALIIGLAFAIGHFHGREKRDFEISAKLPPPHLEGYEMWRWSWDQATDFWPVALVLACVIVALLPKRRRKPGNSDD
;
A
#
# COMPACT_ATOMS: atom_id res chain seq x y z
N MET A 1 12.24 -16.03 -26.24
CA MET A 1 12.83 -15.56 -24.96
C MET A 1 12.05 -16.21 -23.86
N ASP A 2 12.67 -17.13 -23.12
CA ASP A 2 12.04 -17.72 -21.94
C ASP A 2 12.23 -16.75 -20.78
N ILE A 3 11.13 -16.15 -20.33
CA ILE A 3 11.13 -15.31 -19.15
C ILE A 3 11.26 -16.26 -17.94
N PRO A 4 12.27 -16.10 -17.07
CA PRO A 4 12.47 -16.97 -15.92
C PRO A 4 11.46 -16.61 -14.81
N TRP A 5 10.19 -16.98 -15.00
CA TRP A 5 9.08 -16.64 -14.12
C TRP A 5 9.33 -17.01 -12.66
N GLY A 6 9.96 -18.16 -12.39
CA GLY A 6 10.30 -18.57 -11.02
C GLY A 6 11.34 -17.69 -10.33
N TYR A 7 12.22 -17.02 -11.08
CA TYR A 7 13.14 -16.02 -10.53
C TYR A 7 12.39 -14.73 -10.21
N ILE A 8 11.53 -14.27 -11.12
CA ILE A 8 10.71 -13.07 -10.94
C ILE A 8 9.80 -13.24 -9.72
N GLN A 9 9.08 -14.36 -9.62
CA GLN A 9 8.19 -14.62 -8.50
C GLN A 9 8.94 -14.72 -7.16
N ARG A 10 10.18 -15.22 -7.13
CA ARG A 10 10.95 -15.30 -5.87
C ARG A 10 11.59 -13.99 -5.43
N HIS A 11 11.90 -13.09 -6.36
CA HIS A 11 12.69 -11.89 -6.08
C HIS A 11 11.96 -10.57 -6.33
N PHE A 12 10.82 -10.61 -7.02
CA PHE A 12 10.05 -9.45 -7.46
C PHE A 12 8.54 -9.57 -7.17
N ASP A 13 8.10 -10.51 -6.33
CA ASP A 13 6.68 -10.58 -5.91
C ASP A 13 6.25 -9.27 -5.22
N TRP A 14 7.11 -8.74 -4.34
CA TRP A 14 6.96 -7.44 -3.70
C TRP A 14 6.69 -6.30 -4.70
N LEU A 15 7.28 -6.35 -5.89
CA LEU A 15 7.07 -5.33 -6.93
C LEU A 15 5.68 -5.48 -7.57
N GLY A 16 5.21 -6.71 -7.76
CA GLY A 16 3.83 -6.99 -8.16
C GLY A 16 2.82 -6.43 -7.17
N HIS A 17 3.09 -6.61 -5.87
CA HIS A 17 2.26 -6.05 -4.79
C HIS A 17 2.27 -4.51 -4.79
N VAL A 18 3.43 -3.87 -5.02
CA VAL A 18 3.48 -2.40 -5.18
C VAL A 18 2.59 -1.92 -6.32
N VAL A 19 2.63 -2.59 -7.47
CA VAL A 19 1.79 -2.23 -8.62
C VAL A 19 0.31 -2.43 -8.30
N GLU A 20 -0.08 -3.59 -7.75
CA GLU A 20 -1.46 -3.87 -7.37
C GLU A 20 -2.00 -2.82 -6.36
N GLY A 21 -1.19 -2.44 -5.37
CA GLY A 21 -1.56 -1.45 -4.37
C GLY A 21 -1.79 -0.06 -4.91
N VAL A 22 -0.94 0.38 -5.82
CA VAL A 22 -1.09 1.68 -6.49
C VAL A 22 -2.37 1.70 -7.33
N PHE A 23 -2.69 0.61 -8.03
CA PHE A 23 -3.92 0.52 -8.81
C PHE A 23 -5.17 0.57 -7.94
N ILE A 24 -5.21 -0.19 -6.85
CA ILE A 24 -6.34 -0.19 -5.91
C ILE A 24 -6.52 1.21 -5.30
N ALA A 25 -5.42 1.81 -4.82
CA ALA A 25 -5.46 3.15 -4.25
C ALA A 25 -5.97 4.19 -5.25
N ALA A 26 -5.50 4.14 -6.50
CA ALA A 26 -5.93 5.04 -7.56
C ALA A 26 -7.41 4.87 -7.90
N VAL A 27 -7.89 3.64 -8.09
CA VAL A 27 -9.30 3.36 -8.40
C VAL A 27 -10.20 3.84 -7.28
N VAL A 28 -9.90 3.46 -6.03
CA VAL A 28 -10.72 3.87 -4.88
C VAL A 28 -10.68 5.39 -4.69
N ALA A 29 -9.51 6.02 -4.83
CA ALA A 29 -9.42 7.47 -4.74
C ALA A 29 -10.27 8.17 -5.81
N LEU A 30 -10.23 7.72 -7.07
CA LEU A 30 -11.04 8.28 -8.15
C LEU A 30 -12.54 8.16 -7.88
N LEU A 31 -12.99 7.02 -7.34
CA LEU A 31 -14.38 6.84 -6.93
C LEU A 31 -14.79 7.82 -5.82
N PHE A 32 -13.95 7.98 -4.79
CA PHE A 32 -14.24 8.88 -3.68
C PHE A 32 -14.06 10.36 -4.02
N MET A 33 -13.33 10.71 -5.09
CA MET A 33 -13.23 12.11 -5.55
C MET A 33 -14.56 12.70 -6.00
N VAL A 34 -15.57 11.87 -6.29
CA VAL A 34 -16.92 12.31 -6.62
C VAL A 34 -17.64 12.92 -5.41
N ILE A 35 -17.32 12.45 -4.19
CA ILE A 35 -18.07 12.78 -2.96
C ILE A 35 -17.21 13.41 -1.85
N ALA A 36 -15.88 13.33 -1.96
CA ALA A 36 -14.94 13.82 -0.96
C ALA A 36 -13.90 14.78 -1.58
N PRO A 37 -13.37 15.74 -0.79
CA PRO A 37 -12.26 16.57 -1.24
C PRO A 37 -11.07 15.71 -1.70
N ARG A 38 -10.39 16.11 -2.77
CA ARG A 38 -9.30 15.34 -3.41
C ARG A 38 -8.31 14.72 -2.42
N ARG A 39 -7.87 15.48 -1.42
CA ARG A 39 -6.92 14.99 -0.41
C ARG A 39 -7.48 13.86 0.46
N LEU A 40 -8.75 13.98 0.86
CA LEU A 40 -9.41 12.95 1.65
C LEU A 40 -9.67 11.69 0.80
N ALA A 41 -10.10 11.86 -0.45
CA ALA A 41 -10.28 10.75 -1.38
C ALA A 41 -8.97 9.97 -1.62
N LEU A 42 -7.85 10.67 -1.74
CA LEU A 42 -6.53 10.05 -1.83
C LEU A 42 -6.19 9.24 -0.57
N ILE A 43 -6.38 9.82 0.63
CA ILE A 43 -6.15 9.11 1.90
C ILE A 43 -7.03 7.86 2.01
N ILE A 44 -8.30 7.95 1.60
CA ILE A 44 -9.23 6.82 1.59
C ILE A 44 -8.73 5.71 0.66
N GLY A 45 -8.31 6.06 -0.57
CA GLY A 45 -7.76 5.08 -1.51
C GLY A 45 -6.52 4.36 -0.95
N LEU A 46 -5.62 5.11 -0.32
CA LEU A 46 -4.43 4.55 0.32
C LEU A 46 -4.78 3.60 1.47
N ALA A 47 -5.74 3.98 2.32
CA ALA A 47 -6.20 3.12 3.43
C ALA A 47 -6.82 1.81 2.91
N PHE A 48 -7.59 1.87 1.82
CA PHE A 48 -8.15 0.69 1.18
C PHE A 48 -7.08 -0.24 0.59
N ALA A 49 -6.04 0.30 -0.03
CA ALA A 49 -4.94 -0.52 -0.53
C ALA A 49 -4.22 -1.27 0.60
N ILE A 50 -3.95 -0.60 1.74
CA ILE A 50 -3.37 -1.24 2.93
C ILE A 50 -4.28 -2.36 3.46
N GLY A 51 -5.59 -2.08 3.58
CA GLY A 51 -6.57 -3.07 4.03
C GLY A 51 -6.70 -4.27 3.09
N HIS A 52 -6.59 -4.05 1.77
CA HIS A 52 -6.62 -5.12 0.77
C HIS A 52 -5.44 -6.08 0.89
N PHE A 53 -4.20 -5.58 1.02
CA PHE A 53 -3.04 -6.46 1.21
C PHE A 53 -3.16 -7.26 2.51
N HIS A 54 -3.62 -6.62 3.58
CA HIS A 54 -3.83 -7.31 4.84
C HIS A 54 -4.89 -8.43 4.71
N GLY A 55 -6.01 -8.16 4.02
CA GLY A 55 -7.06 -9.14 3.79
C GLY A 55 -6.66 -10.26 2.83
N ARG A 56 -5.86 -9.94 1.79
CA ARG A 56 -5.34 -10.92 0.82
C ARG A 56 -4.41 -11.91 1.49
N GLU A 57 -3.46 -11.44 2.31
CA GLU A 57 -2.51 -12.28 3.02
C GLU A 57 -3.23 -13.29 3.93
N LYS A 58 -4.25 -12.81 4.66
CA LYS A 58 -5.13 -13.67 5.46
C LYS A 58 -5.87 -14.72 4.63
N ARG A 59 -6.45 -14.33 3.49
CA ARG A 59 -7.22 -15.23 2.61
C ARG A 59 -6.33 -16.29 1.96
N ASP A 60 -5.19 -15.90 1.42
CA ASP A 60 -4.29 -16.79 0.69
C ASP A 60 -3.76 -17.88 1.64
N PHE A 61 -3.64 -17.58 2.93
CA PHE A 61 -3.37 -18.55 3.99
C PHE A 61 -4.54 -19.49 4.30
N GLU A 62 -5.73 -18.95 4.56
CA GLU A 62 -6.92 -19.73 4.92
C GLU A 62 -7.33 -20.70 3.80
N ILE A 63 -7.11 -20.33 2.54
CA ILE A 63 -7.59 -21.09 1.37
C ILE A 63 -6.47 -21.95 0.74
N SER A 64 -5.24 -21.44 0.64
CA SER A 64 -4.20 -22.11 -0.18
C SER A 64 -3.28 -23.03 0.62
N ALA A 65 -3.02 -22.73 1.90
CA ALA A 65 -1.99 -23.43 2.66
C ALA A 65 -2.50 -24.67 3.43
N LYS A 66 -3.80 -24.75 3.78
CA LYS A 66 -4.41 -25.84 4.58
C LYS A 66 -3.57 -26.29 5.79
N LEU A 67 -2.83 -25.36 6.42
CA LEU A 67 -1.93 -25.70 7.52
C LEU A 67 -2.71 -25.87 8.83
N PRO A 68 -2.36 -26.87 9.68
CA PRO A 68 -3.01 -27.05 10.98
C PRO A 68 -2.72 -25.86 11.91
N PRO A 69 -3.53 -25.62 12.96
CA PRO A 69 -3.45 -24.42 13.77
C PRO A 69 -2.31 -24.54 14.80
N PRO A 70 -1.11 -24.02 14.47
CA PRO A 70 -0.44 -23.08 15.38
C PRO A 70 0.24 -21.89 14.66
N HIS A 71 0.02 -21.68 13.36
CA HIS A 71 0.72 -20.67 12.55
C HIS A 71 0.11 -19.24 12.56
N LEU A 72 -0.76 -18.93 13.53
CA LEU A 72 -1.40 -17.61 13.72
C LEU A 72 -0.40 -16.46 13.88
N GLU A 73 0.80 -16.79 14.34
CA GLU A 73 1.89 -15.85 14.57
C GLU A 73 2.35 -15.12 13.29
N GLY A 74 2.30 -15.76 12.12
CA GLY A 74 2.66 -15.14 10.85
C GLY A 74 1.60 -14.15 10.32
N TYR A 75 0.46 -14.00 10.99
CA TYR A 75 -0.68 -13.15 10.58
C TYR A 75 -0.91 -11.97 11.51
N GLU A 76 -0.19 -11.94 12.62
CA GLU A 76 -0.09 -10.75 13.43
C GLU A 76 0.65 -9.70 12.58
N MET A 77 -0.07 -8.67 12.11
CA MET A 77 0.49 -7.48 11.46
C MET A 77 1.62 -6.79 12.26
N TRP A 78 1.83 -7.22 13.49
CA TRP A 78 2.85 -6.77 14.43
C TRP A 78 4.09 -7.68 14.46
N ARG A 79 4.00 -8.90 13.94
CA ARG A 79 5.11 -9.86 13.83
C ARG A 79 5.78 -9.70 12.48
N TRP A 80 6.63 -8.67 12.37
CA TRP A 80 7.42 -8.33 11.18
C TRP A 80 8.36 -9.46 10.73
N SER A 81 7.82 -10.49 10.08
CA SER A 81 8.60 -11.47 9.34
C SER A 81 9.27 -10.80 8.13
N TRP A 82 10.31 -11.42 7.59
CA TRP A 82 11.04 -10.85 6.46
C TRP A 82 10.12 -10.63 5.24
N ASP A 83 9.27 -11.60 4.93
CA ASP A 83 8.33 -11.54 3.80
C ASP A 83 7.32 -10.41 3.99
N GLN A 84 6.71 -10.30 5.18
CA GLN A 84 5.79 -9.21 5.50
C GLN A 84 6.44 -7.83 5.44
N ALA A 85 7.69 -7.73 5.90
CA ALA A 85 8.44 -6.49 5.83
C ALA A 85 8.70 -6.10 4.36
N THR A 86 9.07 -7.06 3.51
CA THR A 86 9.33 -6.80 2.09
C THR A 86 8.07 -6.52 1.27
N ASP A 87 6.91 -6.99 1.69
CA ASP A 87 5.65 -6.65 1.01
C ASP A 87 5.07 -5.32 1.51
N PHE A 88 5.18 -5.03 2.81
CA PHE A 88 4.58 -3.83 3.41
C PHE A 88 5.41 -2.56 3.17
N TRP A 89 6.71 -2.57 3.49
CA TRP A 89 7.51 -1.34 3.56
C TRP A 89 7.73 -0.66 2.20
N PRO A 90 7.97 -1.38 1.08
CA PRO A 90 8.09 -0.75 -0.22
C PRO A 90 6.79 -0.07 -0.65
N VAL A 91 5.64 -0.71 -0.42
CA VAL A 91 4.32 -0.12 -0.66
C VAL A 91 4.15 1.12 0.20
N ALA A 92 4.37 1.01 1.52
CA ALA A 92 4.25 2.12 2.45
C ALA A 92 5.15 3.32 2.08
N LEU A 93 6.38 3.07 1.63
CA LEU A 93 7.31 4.11 1.19
C LEU A 93 6.82 4.82 -0.07
N VAL A 94 6.40 4.06 -1.11
CA VAL A 94 5.85 4.62 -2.34
C VAL A 94 4.62 5.48 -2.02
N LEU A 95 3.72 4.97 -1.16
CA LEU A 95 2.54 5.71 -0.74
C LEU A 95 2.91 6.98 0.04
N ALA A 96 3.88 6.92 0.95
CA ALA A 96 4.36 8.09 1.68
C ALA A 96 4.92 9.16 0.73
N CYS A 97 5.71 8.75 -0.27
CA CYS A 97 6.21 9.66 -1.31
C CYS A 97 5.07 10.32 -2.10
N VAL A 98 4.05 9.55 -2.48
CA VAL A 98 2.86 10.07 -3.19
C VAL A 98 2.10 11.07 -2.31
N ILE A 99 1.89 10.76 -1.03
CA ILE A 99 1.24 11.68 -0.08
C ILE A 99 2.02 12.99 0.00
N VAL A 100 3.33 12.93 0.23
CA VAL A 100 4.19 14.11 0.33
C VAL A 100 4.14 14.94 -0.96
N ALA A 101 4.15 14.30 -2.13
CA ALA A 101 4.04 14.99 -3.42
C ALA A 101 2.69 15.70 -3.61
N LEU A 102 1.61 15.14 -3.07
CA LEU A 102 0.25 15.69 -3.19
C LEU A 102 -0.11 16.68 -2.06
N LEU A 103 0.72 16.79 -1.02
CA LEU A 103 0.56 17.83 -0.01
C LEU A 103 0.76 19.22 -0.64
N PRO A 104 -0.11 20.19 -0.32
CA PRO A 104 0.09 21.55 -0.77
C PRO A 104 1.41 22.08 -0.23
N LYS A 105 2.29 22.57 -1.10
CA LYS A 105 3.40 23.42 -0.65
C LYS A 105 2.80 24.59 0.11
N ARG A 106 3.06 24.69 1.42
CA ARG A 106 2.74 25.89 2.20
C ARG A 106 3.42 27.05 1.48
N ARG A 107 2.65 27.85 0.73
CA ARG A 107 3.12 29.18 0.32
C ARG A 107 3.33 29.93 1.63
N ARG A 108 4.58 30.20 2.00
CA ARG A 108 4.89 31.22 3.01
C ARG A 108 4.18 32.48 2.53
N LYS A 109 3.16 32.95 3.28
CA LYS A 109 2.65 34.30 3.07
C LYS A 109 3.87 35.23 3.24
N PRO A 110 4.25 36.03 2.22
CA PRO A 110 5.20 37.10 2.47
C PRO A 110 4.62 37.97 3.58
N GLY A 111 5.47 38.31 4.55
CA GLY A 111 5.06 39.02 5.76
C GLY A 111 4.31 40.30 5.43
N ASN A 112 3.27 40.56 6.21
CA ASN A 112 2.66 41.88 6.27
C ASN A 112 3.71 42.80 6.91
N SER A 113 4.41 43.58 6.10
CA SER A 113 5.11 44.78 6.58
C SER A 113 4.07 45.88 6.66
N ASP A 114 3.49 46.05 7.85
CA ASP A 114 2.69 47.23 8.16
C ASP A 114 3.67 48.34 8.58
N ASP A 115 3.87 49.30 7.68
CA ASP A 115 4.32 50.66 7.99
C ASP A 115 3.11 51.49 8.48
#